data_AF-A0A525VMH1-F1
#
_entry.id   AF-A0A525VMH1-F1
#
_cell.length_a   1.000
_cell.length_b   1.000
_cell.length_c   1.000
_cell.angle_alpha   90.00
_cell.angle_beta   90.00
_cell.angle_gamma   90.00
#
_symmetry.space_group_name_H-M   'P 1'
#
loop_
_entity.id
_entity.type
_entity.pdbx_description
1 polymer ?
#
loop_
_entity_poly.entity_id
_entity_poly.type
_entity_poly.pdbx_seq_one_letter_code
_entity_poly.pdbx_strand_id
1 'polypeptide(L)' 'MAASIGRKTVGVSRGLMMLCDTCYAQVIADKLTDEKNFVADAETLFDTICFGCTDINRPLIDDMAGSGE' A
#
# COMPACT_ATOMS: atom_id res chain seq x y z
N MET A 1 0.90 -19.48 -10.33
CA MET A 1 0.64 -19.50 -8.88
C MET A 1 1.15 -18.18 -8.30
N ALA A 2 0.28 -17.19 -8.14
CA ALA A 2 0.66 -15.90 -7.55
C ALA A 2 0.77 -16.10 -6.04
N ALA A 3 1.99 -16.35 -5.56
CA ALA A 3 2.28 -16.42 -4.14
C ALA A 3 1.94 -15.06 -3.53
N SER A 4 0.81 -14.99 -2.82
CA SER A 4 0.42 -13.84 -2.00
C SER A 4 1.23 -13.84 -0.70
N ILE A 5 2.55 -14.03 -0.79
CA ILE A 5 3.48 -14.03 0.33
C ILE A 5 4.12 -12.65 0.34
N GLY A 6 3.70 -11.79 1.28
CA GLY A 6 4.37 -10.50 1.52
C GLY A 6 3.61 -9.27 1.05
N ARG A 7 2.35 -9.11 1.46
CA ARG A 7 1.74 -7.77 1.47
C ARG A 7 2.51 -6.94 2.50
N LYS A 8 3.41 -6.06 2.05
CA LYS A 8 4.23 -5.23 2.92
C LYS A 8 3.57 -3.88 3.11
N THR A 9 3.57 -3.41 4.34
CA THR A 9 2.92 -2.16 4.72
C THR A 9 3.95 -1.08 4.97
N VAL A 10 3.64 0.14 4.55
CA VAL A 10 4.41 1.34 4.86
C VAL A 10 3.51 2.33 5.57
N GLY A 11 4.06 3.02 6.56
CA GLY A 11 3.39 4.17 7.16
C GLY A 11 3.52 5.37 6.24
N VAL A 12 2.46 6.14 6.08
CA VAL A 12 2.44 7.45 5.42
C VAL A 12 1.73 8.44 6.34
N SER A 13 1.91 9.74 6.11
CA SER A 13 1.19 10.78 6.86
C SER A 13 -0.34 10.64 6.83
N ARG A 14 -0.89 9.95 5.81
CA ARG A 14 -2.33 9.69 5.65
C ARG A 14 -2.80 8.36 6.27
N GLY A 15 -1.91 7.55 6.86
CA GLY A 15 -2.23 6.25 7.45
C GLY A 15 -1.28 5.13 7.04
N LEU A 16 -1.80 3.90 6.91
CA LEU A 16 -1.03 2.73 6.46
C LEU A 16 -1.40 2.38 5.02
N MET A 17 -0.39 2.22 4.16
CA MET A 17 -0.55 1.75 2.78
C MET A 17 0.02 0.35 2.62
N MET A 18 -0.64 -0.46 1.79
CA MET A 18 -0.18 -1.81 1.47
C MET A 18 0.35 -1.85 0.05
N LEU A 19 1.61 -2.25 -0.06
CA LEU A 19 2.31 -2.38 -1.32
C LEU A 19 2.51 -3.86 -1.64
N CYS A 20 2.61 -4.15 -2.94
CA CYS A 20 3.14 -5.42 -3.39
C CYS A 20 4.65 -5.49 -3.13
N ASP A 21 5.21 -6.70 -3.12
CA ASP A 21 6.64 -6.93 -2.87
C ASP A 21 7.54 -6.10 -3.80
N THR A 22 7.18 -6.00 -5.09
CA THR A 22 7.92 -5.24 -6.09
C THR A 22 7.94 -3.74 -5.80
N CYS A 23 6.78 -3.14 -5.53
CA CYS A 23 6.69 -1.71 -5.23
C CYS A 23 7.36 -1.39 -3.90
N TYR A 24 7.21 -2.26 -2.89
CA TYR A 24 7.91 -2.10 -1.64
C TYR A 24 9.42 -2.17 -1.84
N ALA A 25 9.93 -3.15 -2.59
CA ALA A 25 11.36 -3.27 -2.88
C ALA A 25 11.91 -2.04 -3.61
N GLN A 26 11.15 -1.46 -4.54
CA GLN A 26 11.49 -0.18 -5.20
C GLN A 26 11.56 0.96 -4.20
N VAL A 27 10.56 1.11 -3.34
CA VAL A 27 10.49 2.18 -2.32
C VAL A 27 11.65 2.08 -1.32
N ILE A 28 12.04 0.87 -0.91
CA ILE A 28 13.22 0.66 -0.06
C ILE A 28 14.52 0.96 -0.82
N ALA A 29 14.61 0.54 -2.09
CA ALA A 29 15.79 0.79 -2.93
C ALA A 29 16.00 2.28 -3.18
N ASP A 30 14.92 3.03 -3.37
CA ASP A 30 14.93 4.48 -3.56
C ASP A 30 15.07 5.26 -2.25
N LYS A 31 15.07 4.56 -1.09
CA LYS A 31 15.13 5.16 0.25
C LYS A 31 14.01 6.18 0.52
N LEU A 32 12.83 5.91 -0.02
CA LEU A 32 11.63 6.71 0.21
C LEU A 32 11.06 6.52 1.63
N THR A 33 11.39 5.41 2.29
CA THR A 33 11.03 5.13 3.68
C THR A 33 12.18 5.40 4.64
N ASP A 34 11.81 5.89 5.82
CA ASP A 34 12.69 6.03 6.98
C ASP A 34 12.97 4.69 7.70
N GLU A 35 13.82 4.69 8.74
CA GLU A 35 14.19 3.51 9.54
C GLU A 35 12.97 2.74 10.10
N LYS A 36 11.85 3.46 10.31
CA LYS A 36 10.58 2.88 10.80
C LYS A 36 9.62 2.45 9.69
N ASN A 37 10.07 2.33 8.44
CA ASN A 37 9.21 2.09 7.27
C ASN A 37 8.13 3.16 7.08
N PHE A 38 8.49 4.41 7.35
CA PHE A 38 7.60 5.56 7.24
C PHE A 38 8.00 6.43 6.05
N VAL A 39 7.06 6.69 5.17
CA VAL A 39 7.19 7.57 4.02
C VAL A 39 6.66 8.94 4.40
N ALA A 40 7.55 9.92 4.48
CA ALA A 40 7.18 11.31 4.69
C ALA A 40 6.52 11.91 3.43
N ASP A 41 7.02 11.50 2.26
CA ASP A 41 6.64 12.06 0.97
C ASP A 41 5.65 11.14 0.23
N ALA A 42 4.37 11.32 0.53
CA ALA A 42 3.32 10.47 -0.02
C ALA A 42 3.17 10.64 -1.55
N GLU A 43 3.38 11.84 -2.08
CA GLU A 43 3.26 12.11 -3.53
C GLU A 43 4.28 11.29 -4.33
N THR A 44 5.53 11.28 -3.90
CA THR A 44 6.59 10.49 -4.55
C THR A 44 6.33 8.98 -4.45
N LEU A 45 5.76 8.53 -3.33
CA LEU A 45 5.31 7.14 -3.18
C LEU A 45 4.22 6.79 -4.19
N PHE A 46 3.20 7.64 -4.37
CA PHE A 46 2.12 7.40 -5.33
C PHE A 46 2.60 7.31 -6.78
N ASP A 47 3.64 8.06 -7.15
CA ASP A 47 4.28 7.97 -8.47
C ASP A 47 5.07 6.65 -8.65
N THR A 48 5.69 6.17 -7.58
CA THR A 48 6.54 4.97 -7.60
C THR A 48 5.75 3.65 -7.54
N ILE A 49 4.61 3.64 -6.84
CA ILE A 49 3.79 2.42 -6.66
C ILE A 49 2.87 2.17 -7.86
N CYS A 50 2.53 0.91 -8.09
CA CYS A 50 1.56 0.57 -9.13
C CYS A 50 0.11 0.87 -8.71
N PHE A 51 -0.77 1.05 -9.69
CA PHE A 51 -2.21 1.30 -9.48
C PHE A 51 -2.95 0.20 -8.69
N GLY A 52 -2.33 -0.96 -8.48
CA GLY A 52 -2.85 -2.05 -7.66
C GLY A 52 -2.49 -1.96 -6.18
N CYS A 53 -1.64 -1.02 -5.78
CA CYS A 53 -1.33 -0.77 -4.36
C CYS A 53 -2.40 0.16 -3.78
N THR A 54 -3.22 -0.36 -2.87
CA THR A 54 -4.32 0.39 -2.24
C THR A 54 -4.02 0.69 -0.78
N ASP A 55 -4.52 1.83 -0.30
CA ASP A 55 -4.52 2.15 1.12
C ASP A 55 -5.36 1.13 1.90
N ILE A 56 -4.82 0.67 3.03
CA ILE A 56 -5.49 -0.31 3.92
C ILE A 56 -6.60 0.36 4.73
N ASN A 57 -6.57 1.70 4.77
CA ASN A 57 -7.57 2.51 5.43
C ASN A 57 -8.78 2.82 4.54
N ARG A 58 -8.83 2.35 3.28
CA ARG A 58 -10.08 2.33 2.55
C ARG A 58 -11.00 1.41 3.34
N PRO A 59 -12.04 1.92 4.02
CA PRO A 59 -12.97 1.04 4.68
C PRO A 59 -13.48 0.06 3.62
N LEU A 60 -13.73 -1.18 4.02
CA LEU A 60 -14.55 -2.12 3.27
C LEU A 60 -15.96 -1.53 3.09
N ILE A 61 -16.10 -0.47 2.29
CA ILE A 61 -17.38 0.06 1.80
C ILE A 61 -17.73 -0.53 0.43
N ASP A 62 -17.07 -1.63 0.03
CA ASP A 62 -17.45 -2.42 -1.14
C ASP A 62 -17.95 -3.82 -0.75
N ASP A 63 -18.67 -3.92 0.38
CA ASP A 63 -19.45 -5.12 0.73
C ASP A 63 -20.77 -4.70 1.38
N MET A 64 -21.66 -4.08 0.60
CA MET A 64 -23.13 -4.16 0.74
C MET A 64 -23.78 -3.69 -0.57
N ALA A 65 -23.37 -4.30 -1.67
CA ALA A 65 -24.18 -4.38 -2.90
C ALA A 65 -24.65 -5.83 -3.04
N GLY A 66 -25.69 -6.19 -2.27
CA GLY A 66 -26.47 -7.41 -2.49
C GLY A 66 -26.28 -8.52 -1.43
N SER A 67 -27.12 -8.50 -0.40
CA SER A 67 -27.75 -9.72 0.08
C SER A 67 -29.25 -9.48 0.01
N GLY A 68 -29.92 -10.18 -0.90
CA GLY A 68 -31.35 -10.09 -1.08
C GLY A 68 -32.12 -10.67 0.10
N GLU A 69 -33.27 -10.05 0.38
CA GLU A 69 -34.54 -10.63 0.84
C GLU A 69 -35.66 -9.72 0.28
#